data_AF-A0A4R4U4Q8-F1
#
_entry.id   AF-A0A4R4U4Q8-F1
#
_cell.length_a   1.000
_cell.length_b   1.000
_cell.length_c   1.000
_cell.angle_alpha   90.00
_cell.angle_beta   90.00
_cell.angle_gamma   90.00
#
_symmetry.space_group_name_H-M   'P 1'
#
loop_
_entity.id
_entity.type
_entity.pdbx_description
1 polymer ?
#
loop_
_entity_poly.entity_id
_entity_poly.type
_entity_poly.pdbx_seq_one_letter_code
_entity_poly.pdbx_strand_id
1 'polypeptide(L)'
;MIATGYRNDMTVLPGLEPANGVHTITTLQDAVEAGAGWRRFLDSPGPIVIGAAQGAGCFGAAYEFLFNTAYQLKKAGLKKRVPLTYVTAEPFLGHFGIGGLPGGECLLKLFCKKEGIQAVTGTAMAEASPGKLLLDDGGALDFAYAMVIPPFLGQHVIAATAGLADGKGFVPVRDAYQSIAHPSIYAVGVAAAVTVPWATAIPVGIPKTGFPTEVQARVAAANIAARIRGEQQTRHKELRRHPRHLRHGRRQQRRHDSSLTACSRRARQACSSPDRRRTPPSSPSRSTSCGRPARVMSACPDRAGRLAANPRKAI
;
A
#
# COMPACT_ATOMS: atom_id res chain seq x y z
N MET A 1 11.90 24.45 -16.46
CA MET A 1 11.11 24.01 -15.29
C MET A 1 10.83 22.52 -15.44
N ILE A 2 11.08 21.72 -14.41
CA ILE A 2 10.89 20.27 -14.38
C ILE A 2 9.51 19.99 -13.77
N ALA A 3 8.66 19.30 -14.53
CA ALA A 3 7.32 18.88 -14.12
C ALA A 3 7.03 17.45 -14.60
N THR A 4 8.04 16.58 -14.57
CA THR A 4 8.04 15.25 -15.20
C THR A 4 7.29 14.17 -14.41
N GLY A 5 6.63 14.55 -13.31
CA GLY A 5 5.83 13.64 -12.49
C GLY A 5 6.68 12.57 -11.80
N TYR A 6 6.27 11.31 -11.94
CA TYR A 6 6.88 10.15 -11.32
C TYR A 6 6.87 8.94 -12.23
N ARG A 7 7.64 7.91 -11.83
CA ARG A 7 7.44 6.52 -12.25
C ARG A 7 7.13 5.65 -11.04
N ASN A 8 6.46 4.53 -11.28
CA ASN A 8 6.23 3.53 -10.26
C ASN A 8 7.55 2.83 -9.90
N ASP A 9 7.73 2.56 -8.61
CA ASP A 9 8.77 1.65 -8.13
C ASP A 9 8.17 0.26 -7.92
N MET A 10 8.23 -0.53 -8.99
CA MET A 10 7.67 -1.88 -9.02
C MET A 10 8.52 -2.87 -8.22
N THR A 11 9.77 -2.49 -7.87
CA THR A 11 10.72 -3.39 -7.18
C THR A 11 10.38 -3.60 -5.71
N VAL A 12 9.60 -2.69 -5.13
CA VAL A 12 9.21 -2.73 -3.73
C VAL A 12 8.25 -3.88 -3.42
N LEU A 13 7.42 -4.28 -4.39
CA LEU A 13 6.61 -5.49 -4.31
C LEU A 13 6.99 -6.40 -5.48
N PRO A 14 7.93 -7.35 -5.28
CA PRO A 14 8.20 -8.39 -6.25
C PRO A 14 6.91 -9.08 -6.70
N GLY A 15 6.75 -9.26 -8.01
CA GLY A 15 5.56 -9.84 -8.62
C GLY A 15 4.34 -8.92 -8.73
N LEU A 16 4.50 -7.61 -8.47
CA LEU A 16 3.52 -6.59 -8.86
C LEU A 16 3.48 -6.44 -10.40
N GLU A 17 2.72 -7.29 -11.05
CA GLU A 17 2.51 -7.25 -12.49
C GLU A 17 1.19 -7.92 -12.91
N PRO A 18 0.59 -7.50 -14.04
CA PRO A 18 -0.65 -8.07 -14.52
C PRO A 18 -0.62 -9.59 -14.75
N ALA A 19 0.56 -10.15 -15.07
CA ALA A 19 0.74 -11.59 -15.26
C ALA A 19 0.45 -12.40 -13.98
N ASN A 20 0.66 -11.81 -12.80
CA ASN A 20 0.34 -12.43 -11.50
C ASN A 20 -1.07 -12.06 -11.00
N GLY A 21 -1.87 -11.34 -11.81
CA GLY A 21 -3.18 -10.83 -11.42
C GLY A 21 -3.12 -9.63 -10.46
N VAL A 22 -1.97 -8.96 -10.38
CA VAL A 22 -1.76 -7.78 -9.54
C VAL A 22 -1.62 -6.54 -10.42
N HIS A 23 -2.56 -5.62 -10.27
CA HIS A 23 -2.63 -4.43 -11.08
C HIS A 23 -2.20 -3.18 -10.30
N THR A 24 -1.91 -2.11 -11.02
CA THR A 24 -1.89 -0.76 -10.45
C THR A 24 -2.74 0.15 -11.34
N ILE A 25 -2.95 1.41 -10.92
CA ILE A 25 -3.83 2.37 -11.62
C ILE A 25 -3.19 3.76 -11.74
N THR A 26 -1.89 3.85 -11.49
CA THR A 26 -1.17 5.11 -11.34
C THR A 26 -0.79 5.73 -12.69
N THR A 27 -0.86 4.94 -13.77
CA THR A 27 -0.83 5.45 -15.15
C THR A 27 -2.10 5.08 -15.90
N LEU A 28 -2.37 5.75 -17.03
CA LEU A 28 -3.51 5.41 -17.88
C LEU A 28 -3.41 3.97 -18.39
N GLN A 29 -2.23 3.55 -18.84
CA GLN A 29 -1.97 2.22 -19.34
C GLN A 29 -2.24 1.17 -18.26
N ASP A 30 -1.74 1.39 -17.04
CA ASP A 30 -1.99 0.49 -15.91
C ASP A 30 -3.48 0.40 -15.58
N ALA A 31 -4.20 1.53 -15.60
CA ALA A 31 -5.64 1.55 -15.35
C ALA A 31 -6.46 0.82 -16.43
N VAL A 32 -6.04 0.90 -17.71
CA VAL A 32 -6.65 0.14 -18.81
C VAL A 32 -6.44 -1.36 -18.59
N GLU A 33 -5.23 -1.78 -18.22
CA GLU A 33 -4.93 -3.18 -17.93
C GLU A 33 -5.68 -3.69 -16.69
N ALA A 34 -5.76 -2.89 -15.63
CA ALA A 34 -6.59 -3.17 -14.46
C ALA A 34 -8.07 -3.39 -14.84
N GLY A 35 -8.60 -2.55 -15.74
CA GLY A 35 -9.95 -2.71 -16.28
C GLY A 35 -10.13 -3.97 -17.16
N ALA A 36 -9.09 -4.43 -17.85
CA ALA A 36 -9.08 -5.72 -18.53
C ALA A 36 -9.06 -6.89 -17.54
N GLY A 37 -8.23 -6.80 -16.50
CA GLY A 37 -8.19 -7.76 -15.39
C GLY A 37 -9.53 -7.90 -14.68
N TRP A 38 -10.20 -6.76 -14.42
CA TRP A 38 -11.53 -6.76 -13.80
C TRP A 38 -12.57 -7.51 -14.64
N ARG A 39 -12.56 -7.33 -15.97
CA ARG A 39 -13.47 -8.07 -16.86
C ARG A 39 -13.23 -9.57 -16.79
N ARG A 40 -11.97 -10.02 -16.81
CA ARG A 40 -11.61 -11.44 -16.65
C ARG A 40 -12.03 -11.98 -15.27
N PHE A 41 -11.88 -11.18 -14.22
CA PHE A 41 -12.31 -11.52 -12.86
C PHE A 41 -13.82 -11.83 -12.79
N LEU A 42 -14.66 -11.13 -13.56
CA LEU A 42 -16.11 -11.37 -13.55
C LEU A 42 -16.49 -12.77 -14.06
N ASP A 43 -15.68 -13.38 -14.92
CA ASP A 43 -15.92 -14.73 -15.45
C ASP A 43 -15.67 -15.82 -14.40
N SER A 44 -14.72 -15.59 -13.49
CA SER A 44 -14.36 -16.52 -12.41
C SER A 44 -14.04 -15.77 -11.11
N PRO A 45 -15.06 -15.26 -10.40
CA PRO A 45 -14.85 -14.42 -9.23
C PRO A 45 -14.28 -15.21 -8.06
N GLY A 46 -13.35 -14.57 -7.34
CA GLY A 46 -12.74 -15.07 -6.11
C GLY A 46 -12.41 -13.91 -5.15
N PRO A 47 -11.59 -14.13 -4.11
CA PRO A 47 -11.20 -13.07 -3.18
C PRO A 47 -10.50 -11.90 -3.89
N ILE A 48 -10.62 -10.68 -3.35
CA ILE A 48 -9.95 -9.50 -3.89
C ILE A 48 -9.06 -8.89 -2.81
N VAL A 49 -7.86 -8.48 -3.20
CA VAL A 49 -6.96 -7.66 -2.37
C VAL A 49 -6.73 -6.30 -3.02
N ILE A 50 -7.07 -5.23 -2.31
CA ILE A 50 -6.71 -3.86 -2.68
C ILE A 50 -5.68 -3.35 -1.68
N GLY A 51 -4.70 -2.57 -2.11
CA GLY A 51 -3.73 -2.06 -1.14
C GLY A 51 -2.81 -0.96 -1.59
N ALA A 52 -1.95 -0.57 -0.66
CA ALA A 52 -0.87 0.39 -0.86
C ALA A 52 0.39 -0.16 -0.19
N ALA A 53 1.43 -0.40 -1.01
CA ALA A 53 2.68 -0.99 -0.55
C ALA A 53 3.48 -0.03 0.34
N GLN A 54 4.47 -0.58 1.03
CA GLN A 54 5.46 0.19 1.78
C GLN A 54 6.07 1.31 0.91
N GLY A 55 6.16 2.50 1.48
CA GLY A 55 6.66 3.70 0.81
C GLY A 55 5.64 4.42 -0.09
N ALA A 56 4.47 3.84 -0.36
CA ALA A 56 3.42 4.48 -1.15
C ALA A 56 3.00 5.83 -0.54
N GLY A 57 2.69 6.81 -1.38
CA GLY A 57 2.19 8.13 -0.95
C GLY A 57 0.78 8.45 -1.42
N CYS A 58 0.20 7.63 -2.29
CA CYS A 58 -1.10 7.88 -2.93
C CYS A 58 -2.23 7.01 -2.34
N PHE A 59 -2.33 6.98 -1.00
CA PHE A 59 -3.35 6.18 -0.29
C PHE A 59 -4.79 6.54 -0.67
N GLY A 60 -5.05 7.81 -1.02
CA GLY A 60 -6.37 8.26 -1.47
C GLY A 60 -6.89 7.46 -2.68
N ALA A 61 -6.03 7.20 -3.67
CA ALA A 61 -6.39 6.41 -4.84
C ALA A 61 -6.67 4.94 -4.47
N ALA A 62 -5.94 4.38 -3.50
CA ALA A 62 -6.19 3.03 -3.00
C ALA A 62 -7.58 2.92 -2.34
N TYR A 63 -7.93 3.88 -1.48
CA TYR A 63 -9.26 3.94 -0.86
C TYR A 63 -10.39 4.16 -1.88
N GLU A 64 -10.20 5.07 -2.84
CA GLU A 64 -11.18 5.31 -3.90
C GLU A 64 -11.46 4.03 -4.70
N PHE A 65 -10.40 3.35 -5.14
CA PHE A 65 -10.53 2.11 -5.89
C PHE A 65 -11.15 0.99 -5.03
N LEU A 66 -10.79 0.89 -3.75
CA LEU A 66 -11.38 -0.07 -2.81
C LEU A 66 -12.90 0.08 -2.70
N PHE A 67 -13.39 1.31 -2.47
CA PHE A 67 -14.83 1.54 -2.34
C PHE A 67 -15.56 1.43 -3.68
N ASN A 68 -14.93 1.83 -4.78
CA ASN A 68 -15.45 1.58 -6.13
C ASN A 68 -15.55 0.07 -6.41
N THR A 69 -14.57 -0.73 -6.00
CA THR A 69 -14.62 -2.20 -6.11
C THR A 69 -15.78 -2.78 -5.31
N ALA A 70 -15.97 -2.34 -4.06
CA ALA A 70 -17.12 -2.75 -3.25
C ALA A 70 -18.47 -2.40 -3.93
N TYR A 71 -18.57 -1.21 -4.52
CA TYR A 71 -19.73 -0.81 -5.30
C TYR A 71 -19.95 -1.70 -6.54
N GLN A 72 -18.89 -2.00 -7.31
CA GLN A 72 -18.99 -2.84 -8.50
C GLN A 72 -19.33 -4.29 -8.16
N LEU A 73 -18.79 -4.85 -7.07
CA LEU A 73 -19.19 -6.16 -6.56
C LEU A 73 -20.67 -6.20 -6.19
N LYS A 74 -21.22 -5.12 -5.60
CA LYS A 74 -22.65 -5.00 -5.33
C LYS A 74 -23.45 -4.97 -6.63
N LYS A 75 -23.03 -4.15 -7.61
CA LYS A 75 -23.69 -4.01 -8.92
C LYS A 75 -23.70 -5.33 -9.70
N ALA A 76 -22.64 -6.12 -9.60
CA ALA A 76 -22.51 -7.44 -10.22
C ALA A 76 -23.20 -8.58 -9.43
N GLY A 77 -23.83 -8.30 -8.28
CA GLY A 77 -24.44 -9.33 -7.44
C GLY A 77 -23.43 -10.24 -6.70
N LEU A 78 -22.15 -9.85 -6.65
CA LEU A 78 -21.04 -10.63 -6.09
C LEU A 78 -20.68 -10.25 -4.65
N LYS A 79 -21.22 -9.16 -4.09
CA LYS A 79 -20.87 -8.65 -2.74
C LYS A 79 -20.87 -9.69 -1.62
N LYS A 80 -21.78 -10.67 -1.65
CA LYS A 80 -21.86 -11.72 -0.60
C LYS A 80 -20.91 -12.90 -0.82
N ARG A 81 -20.38 -13.05 -2.04
CA ARG A 81 -19.57 -14.21 -2.47
C ARG A 81 -18.08 -13.92 -2.53
N VAL A 82 -17.72 -12.66 -2.74
CA VAL A 82 -16.33 -12.21 -2.94
C VAL A 82 -15.84 -11.50 -1.67
N PRO A 83 -14.90 -12.10 -0.92
CA PRO A 83 -14.18 -11.40 0.14
C PRO A 83 -13.38 -10.23 -0.44
N LEU A 84 -13.40 -9.08 0.25
CA LEU A 84 -12.64 -7.90 -0.14
C LEU A 84 -11.74 -7.47 1.03
N THR A 85 -10.43 -7.49 0.80
CA THR A 85 -9.42 -7.15 1.81
C THR A 85 -8.67 -5.90 1.37
N TYR A 86 -8.49 -4.95 2.29
CA TYR A 86 -7.62 -3.79 2.15
C TYR A 86 -6.33 -3.99 2.94
N VAL A 87 -5.18 -3.96 2.29
CA VAL A 87 -3.86 -4.11 2.92
C VAL A 87 -3.06 -2.82 2.75
N THR A 88 -2.52 -2.27 3.84
CA THR A 88 -1.81 -0.99 3.78
C THR A 88 -0.64 -0.91 4.75
N ALA A 89 0.42 -0.24 4.30
CA ALA A 89 1.55 0.19 5.13
C ALA A 89 1.16 1.26 6.17
N GLU A 90 -0.02 1.89 6.03
CA GLU A 90 -0.49 2.88 7.01
C GLU A 90 -0.62 2.28 8.41
N PRO A 91 -0.18 2.97 9.48
CA PRO A 91 -0.29 2.46 10.85
C PRO A 91 -1.74 2.34 11.34
N PHE A 92 -2.67 3.05 10.71
CA PHE A 92 -4.11 2.98 10.94
C PHE A 92 -4.83 3.48 9.67
N LEU A 93 -6.12 3.14 9.52
CA LEU A 93 -6.89 3.54 8.34
C LEU A 93 -7.02 5.06 8.24
N GLY A 94 -6.68 5.62 7.07
CA GLY A 94 -6.77 7.04 6.80
C GLY A 94 -5.67 7.86 7.44
N HIS A 95 -4.48 7.27 7.62
CA HIS A 95 -3.27 8.02 7.93
C HIS A 95 -2.88 8.93 6.75
N PHE A 96 -3.15 8.48 5.51
CA PHE A 96 -2.92 9.20 4.24
C PHE A 96 -1.48 9.70 4.04
N GLY A 97 -0.52 9.13 4.77
CA GLY A 97 0.86 9.63 4.80
C GLY A 97 1.04 10.96 5.54
N ILE A 98 -0.01 11.54 6.13
CA ILE A 98 -0.03 12.89 6.74
C ILE A 98 -0.45 12.91 8.21
N GLY A 99 -0.51 11.76 8.87
CA GLY A 99 -1.00 11.65 10.26
C GLY A 99 -2.53 11.68 10.37
N GLY A 100 -3.22 11.51 9.25
CA GLY A 100 -4.67 11.44 9.13
C GLY A 100 -5.42 12.76 9.22
N LEU A 101 -6.71 12.68 8.94
CA LEU A 101 -7.65 13.81 8.98
C LEU A 101 -8.55 13.69 10.22
N PRO A 102 -9.00 14.81 10.82
CA PRO A 102 -9.95 14.78 11.93
C PRO A 102 -11.19 13.94 11.59
N GLY A 103 -11.44 12.90 12.39
CA GLY A 103 -12.56 11.97 12.18
C GLY A 103 -12.38 10.94 11.05
N GLY A 104 -11.31 11.05 10.24
CA GLY A 104 -11.09 10.21 9.06
C GLY A 104 -10.97 8.73 9.37
N GLU A 105 -10.22 8.36 10.41
CA GLU A 105 -10.05 6.95 10.82
C GLU A 105 -11.38 6.32 11.24
N CYS A 106 -12.19 7.04 12.03
CA CYS A 106 -13.50 6.56 12.46
C CYS A 106 -14.43 6.35 11.26
N LEU A 107 -14.45 7.31 10.34
CA LEU A 107 -15.28 7.24 9.13
C LEU A 107 -14.89 6.07 8.22
N LEU A 108 -13.59 5.86 7.99
CA LEU A 108 -13.09 4.76 7.16
C LEU A 108 -13.35 3.40 7.81
N LYS A 109 -13.18 3.27 9.13
CA LYS A 109 -13.56 2.05 9.87
C LYS A 109 -15.05 1.75 9.71
N LEU A 110 -15.90 2.77 9.80
CA LEU A 110 -17.34 2.63 9.60
C LEU A 110 -17.66 2.15 8.18
N PHE A 111 -17.05 2.74 7.16
CA PHE A 111 -17.27 2.36 5.76
C PHE A 111 -16.74 0.96 5.45
N CYS A 112 -15.55 0.60 5.91
CA CYS A 112 -15.04 -0.77 5.76
C CYS A 112 -15.99 -1.78 6.40
N LYS A 113 -16.46 -1.52 7.63
CA LYS A 113 -17.44 -2.39 8.29
C LYS A 113 -18.76 -2.50 7.52
N LYS A 114 -19.30 -1.37 7.03
CA LYS A 114 -20.55 -1.32 6.26
C LYS A 114 -20.45 -2.08 4.93
N GLU A 115 -19.30 -2.01 4.28
CA GLU A 115 -19.07 -2.69 3.00
C GLU A 115 -18.58 -4.13 3.14
N GLY A 116 -18.27 -4.59 4.37
CA GLY A 116 -17.77 -5.94 4.62
C GLY A 116 -16.30 -6.12 4.24
N ILE A 117 -15.52 -5.04 4.29
CA ILE A 117 -14.11 -5.01 3.93
C ILE A 117 -13.26 -5.36 5.15
N GLN A 118 -12.38 -6.36 5.00
CA GLN A 118 -11.35 -6.66 5.98
C GLN A 118 -10.17 -5.70 5.80
N ALA A 119 -9.76 -4.99 6.86
CA ALA A 119 -8.61 -4.11 6.80
C ALA A 119 -7.41 -4.71 7.53
N VAL A 120 -6.25 -4.72 6.88
CA VAL A 120 -4.95 -5.10 7.41
C VAL A 120 -4.02 -3.89 7.31
N THR A 121 -3.70 -3.28 8.46
CA THR A 121 -2.91 -2.04 8.55
C THR A 121 -1.56 -2.31 9.20
N GLY A 122 -0.56 -1.48 8.91
CA GLY A 122 0.75 -1.53 9.55
C GLY A 122 1.56 -2.76 9.14
N THR A 123 1.33 -3.27 7.94
CA THR A 123 2.06 -4.41 7.37
C THR A 123 2.68 -4.04 6.03
N ALA A 124 3.81 -4.66 5.71
CA ALA A 124 4.45 -4.55 4.41
C ALA A 124 4.10 -5.79 3.57
N MET A 125 4.08 -5.61 2.24
CA MET A 125 3.86 -6.69 1.29
C MET A 125 5.21 -7.22 0.83
N ALA A 126 5.43 -8.51 1.04
CA ALA A 126 6.71 -9.17 0.78
C ALA A 126 6.87 -9.54 -0.70
N GLU A 127 5.86 -10.22 -1.25
CA GLU A 127 5.85 -10.75 -2.61
C GLU A 127 4.42 -11.03 -3.05
N ALA A 128 4.15 -10.86 -4.34
CA ALA A 128 2.94 -11.37 -4.95
C ALA A 128 3.27 -12.45 -6.00
N SER A 129 2.50 -13.51 -5.97
CA SER A 129 2.54 -14.60 -6.95
C SER A 129 1.12 -14.83 -7.47
N PRO A 130 0.93 -15.60 -8.57
CA PRO A 130 -0.40 -15.88 -9.08
C PRO A 130 -1.34 -16.41 -7.99
N GLY A 131 -2.34 -15.60 -7.65
CA GLY A 131 -3.38 -15.93 -6.69
C GLY A 131 -3.03 -15.76 -5.21
N LYS A 132 -1.84 -15.26 -4.86
CA LYS A 132 -1.40 -15.16 -3.46
C LYS A 132 -0.50 -13.95 -3.20
N LEU A 133 -0.84 -13.18 -2.16
CA LEU A 133 -0.03 -12.07 -1.63
C LEU A 133 0.59 -12.49 -0.29
N LEU A 134 1.91 -12.46 -0.20
CA LEU A 134 2.67 -12.70 1.02
C LEU A 134 2.93 -11.36 1.74
N LEU A 135 2.77 -11.36 3.05
CA LEU A 135 3.05 -10.23 3.94
C LEU A 135 4.35 -10.49 4.72
N ASP A 136 5.03 -9.42 5.14
CA ASP A 136 6.30 -9.51 5.85
C ASP A 136 6.18 -10.18 7.23
N ASP A 137 4.99 -10.23 7.82
CA ASP A 137 4.71 -10.92 9.08
C ASP A 137 4.47 -12.44 8.91
N GLY A 138 4.63 -12.95 7.69
CA GLY A 138 4.36 -14.35 7.32
C GLY A 138 2.90 -14.64 7.00
N GLY A 139 2.01 -13.64 7.13
CA GLY A 139 0.63 -13.74 6.67
C GLY A 139 0.54 -13.91 5.16
N ALA A 140 -0.48 -14.63 4.69
CA ALA A 140 -0.75 -14.78 3.27
C ALA A 140 -2.24 -14.59 2.97
N LEU A 141 -2.52 -13.94 1.84
CA LEU A 141 -3.86 -13.64 1.38
C LEU A 141 -4.04 -14.21 -0.02
N ASP A 142 -5.05 -15.05 -0.20
CA ASP A 142 -5.45 -15.51 -1.52
C ASP A 142 -6.20 -14.38 -2.26
N PHE A 143 -6.04 -14.30 -3.58
CA PHE A 143 -6.79 -13.38 -4.43
C PHE A 143 -7.06 -13.98 -5.82
N ALA A 144 -8.14 -13.57 -6.46
CA ALA A 144 -8.39 -13.74 -7.89
C ALA A 144 -8.18 -12.44 -8.66
N TYR A 145 -8.15 -11.29 -7.97
CA TYR A 145 -7.81 -9.99 -8.51
C TYR A 145 -7.15 -9.15 -7.41
N ALA A 146 -6.04 -8.49 -7.73
CA ALA A 146 -5.41 -7.55 -6.82
C ALA A 146 -5.12 -6.19 -7.48
N MET A 147 -5.19 -5.11 -6.70
CA MET A 147 -4.70 -3.80 -7.11
C MET A 147 -3.87 -3.20 -5.99
N VAL A 148 -2.62 -2.84 -6.28
CA VAL A 148 -1.69 -2.25 -5.31
C VAL A 148 -1.14 -0.93 -5.85
N ILE A 149 -1.15 0.10 -5.00
CA ILE A 149 -0.45 1.35 -5.25
C ILE A 149 1.02 1.19 -4.81
N PRO A 150 2.00 1.26 -5.74
CA PRO A 150 3.41 1.23 -5.39
C PRO A 150 3.93 2.60 -4.90
N PRO A 151 5.12 2.64 -4.29
CA PRO A 151 5.87 3.88 -4.15
C PRO A 151 6.25 4.50 -5.49
N PHE A 152 6.61 5.78 -5.44
CA PHE A 152 6.99 6.57 -6.59
C PHE A 152 8.46 6.99 -6.52
N LEU A 153 9.10 7.02 -7.69
CA LEU A 153 10.44 7.56 -7.92
C LEU A 153 10.37 8.70 -8.96
N GLY A 154 11.29 9.65 -8.88
CA GLY A 154 11.41 10.72 -9.87
C GLY A 154 12.19 10.27 -11.11
N GLN A 155 11.73 10.65 -12.30
CA GLN A 155 12.11 10.06 -13.61
C GLN A 155 13.61 9.76 -13.82
N HIS A 156 13.91 8.74 -14.63
CA HIS A 156 15.28 8.32 -14.94
C HIS A 156 16.17 9.46 -15.45
N VAL A 157 15.67 10.32 -16.33
CA VAL A 157 16.42 11.48 -16.84
C VAL A 157 16.85 12.45 -15.73
N ILE A 158 16.03 12.59 -14.70
CA ILE A 158 16.32 13.45 -13.55
C ILE A 158 17.33 12.75 -12.62
N ALA A 159 17.08 11.48 -12.31
CA ALA A 159 17.96 10.66 -11.47
C ALA A 159 19.37 10.48 -12.05
N ALA A 160 19.51 10.42 -13.38
CA ALA A 160 20.78 10.28 -14.07
C ALA A 160 21.57 11.61 -14.17
N THR A 161 20.95 12.75 -13.84
CA THR A 161 21.62 14.05 -13.88
C THR A 161 22.39 14.28 -12.59
N ALA A 162 23.73 14.24 -12.67
CA ALA A 162 24.61 14.37 -11.52
C ALA A 162 24.32 15.63 -10.69
N GLY A 163 24.10 15.46 -9.39
CA GLY A 163 23.84 16.54 -8.43
C GLY A 163 22.45 17.15 -8.48
N LEU A 164 21.58 16.77 -9.42
CA LEU A 164 20.25 17.37 -9.56
C LEU A 164 19.19 16.74 -8.66
N ALA A 165 19.29 15.43 -8.41
CA ALA A 165 18.26 14.64 -7.75
C ALA A 165 18.73 14.06 -6.39
N ASP A 166 17.76 13.78 -5.51
CA ASP A 166 17.96 12.96 -4.32
C ASP A 166 18.05 11.46 -4.67
N GLY A 167 18.26 10.61 -3.66
CA GLY A 167 18.35 9.15 -3.84
C GLY A 167 17.09 8.48 -4.39
N LYS A 168 15.94 9.18 -4.42
CA LYS A 168 14.68 8.71 -5.02
C LYS A 168 14.41 9.33 -6.39
N GLY A 169 15.33 10.15 -6.90
CA GLY A 169 15.20 10.81 -8.20
C GLY A 169 14.37 12.09 -8.19
N PHE A 170 14.00 12.63 -7.02
CA PHE A 170 13.29 13.90 -6.91
C PHE A 170 14.26 15.08 -6.78
N VAL A 171 13.89 16.26 -7.26
CA VAL A 171 14.76 17.44 -7.24
C VAL A 171 14.64 18.18 -5.90
N PRO A 172 15.72 18.31 -5.11
CA PRO A 172 15.72 19.17 -3.92
C PRO A 172 15.53 20.63 -4.33
N VAL A 173 14.53 21.29 -3.74
CA VAL A 173 14.15 22.66 -4.07
C VAL A 173 14.08 23.56 -2.84
N ARG A 174 14.26 24.87 -3.07
CA ARG A 174 13.97 25.95 -2.11
C ARG A 174 12.47 26.28 -2.09
N ASP A 175 12.03 27.16 -1.20
CA ASP A 175 10.63 27.63 -1.15
C ASP A 175 10.17 28.41 -2.39
N ALA A 176 11.12 28.85 -3.22
CA ALA A 176 10.89 29.43 -4.53
C ALA A 176 10.71 28.36 -5.64
N TYR A 177 10.77 27.08 -5.28
CA TYR A 177 10.80 25.90 -6.16
C TYR A 177 11.99 25.82 -7.11
N GLN A 178 13.02 26.62 -6.85
CA GLN A 178 14.31 26.59 -7.51
C GLN A 178 15.14 25.43 -6.96
N SER A 179 15.84 24.71 -7.84
CA SER A 179 16.78 23.65 -7.46
C SER A 179 17.88 24.22 -6.54
N ILE A 180 18.25 23.43 -5.53
CA ILE A 180 19.35 23.78 -4.62
C ILE A 180 20.69 23.78 -5.37
N ALA A 181 20.90 22.81 -6.26
CA ALA A 181 22.16 22.61 -6.99
C ALA A 181 22.31 23.55 -8.21
N HIS A 182 21.20 23.82 -8.91
CA HIS A 182 21.23 24.57 -10.17
C HIS A 182 20.24 25.74 -10.15
N PRO A 183 20.67 26.99 -9.93
CA PRO A 183 19.78 28.14 -9.82
C PRO A 183 18.89 28.37 -11.06
N SER A 184 19.31 27.95 -12.25
CA SER A 184 18.52 28.07 -13.48
C SER A 184 17.41 27.01 -13.62
N ILE A 185 17.37 26.03 -12.72
CA ILE A 185 16.41 24.93 -12.74
C ILE A 185 15.36 25.14 -11.64
N TYR A 186 14.12 24.86 -12.00
CA TYR A 186 12.98 24.82 -11.07
C TYR A 186 12.34 23.45 -11.19
N ALA A 187 11.77 22.94 -10.10
CA ALA A 187 11.00 21.70 -10.12
C ALA A 187 9.71 21.85 -9.32
N VAL A 188 8.63 21.32 -9.88
CA VAL A 188 7.27 21.41 -9.31
C VAL A 188 6.56 20.07 -9.41
N GLY A 189 5.45 19.95 -8.68
CA GLY A 189 4.64 18.75 -8.59
C GLY A 189 5.38 17.59 -7.96
N VAL A 190 5.10 16.38 -8.46
CA VAL A 190 5.67 15.15 -7.90
C VAL A 190 7.20 15.10 -8.03
N ALA A 191 7.75 15.75 -9.07
CA ALA A 191 9.18 15.80 -9.35
C ALA A 191 10.00 16.57 -8.30
N ALA A 192 9.37 17.46 -7.53
CA ALA A 192 10.03 18.15 -6.43
C ALA A 192 10.16 17.23 -5.20
N ALA A 193 11.32 17.27 -4.55
CA ALA A 193 11.55 16.59 -3.28
C ALA A 193 10.82 17.31 -2.15
N VAL A 194 10.28 16.53 -1.21
CA VAL A 194 9.53 17.03 -0.07
C VAL A 194 10.04 16.32 1.17
N THR A 195 10.55 17.09 2.13
CA THR A 195 11.02 16.54 3.39
C THR A 195 9.85 16.23 4.32
N VAL A 196 9.83 15.00 4.84
CA VAL A 196 8.85 14.53 5.82
C VAL A 196 9.46 14.68 7.22
N PRO A 197 8.82 15.37 8.19
CA PRO A 197 9.36 15.54 9.53
C PRO A 197 8.98 14.41 10.50
N TRP A 198 8.45 13.28 10.02
CA TRP A 198 8.09 12.10 10.83
C TRP A 198 8.45 10.81 10.10
N ALA A 199 8.51 9.72 10.86
CA ALA A 199 8.66 8.36 10.37
C ALA A 199 7.53 7.48 10.94
N THR A 200 7.24 6.39 10.24
CA THR A 200 6.32 5.33 10.65
C THR A 200 7.07 4.00 10.70
N ALA A 201 6.54 3.00 11.39
CA ALA A 201 7.19 1.68 11.54
C ALA A 201 7.41 1.02 10.17
N ILE A 202 6.38 1.02 9.33
CA ILE A 202 6.49 0.69 7.90
C ILE A 202 6.54 2.01 7.12
N PRO A 203 7.49 2.22 6.20
CA PRO A 203 7.61 3.48 5.46
C PRO A 203 6.30 3.87 4.77
N VAL A 204 5.93 5.15 4.86
CA VAL A 204 4.84 5.75 4.07
C VAL A 204 5.31 7.05 3.43
N GLY A 205 4.89 7.30 2.19
CA GLY A 205 5.15 8.54 1.47
C GLY A 205 4.14 9.64 1.82
N ILE A 206 4.48 10.90 1.54
CA ILE A 206 3.55 12.02 1.60
C ILE A 206 2.85 12.17 0.24
N PRO A 207 1.52 12.39 0.20
CA PRO A 207 0.80 12.70 -1.02
C PRO A 207 1.20 14.07 -1.57
N LYS A 208 1.54 14.11 -2.87
CA LYS A 208 1.78 15.34 -3.62
C LYS A 208 0.56 15.60 -4.51
N THR A 209 -0.41 16.32 -3.96
CA THR A 209 -1.75 16.49 -4.57
C THR A 209 -1.83 17.67 -5.54
N GLY A 210 -2.94 17.77 -6.28
CA GLY A 210 -3.14 18.77 -7.33
C GLY A 210 -3.07 20.22 -6.84
N PHE A 211 -3.80 20.58 -5.78
CA PHE A 211 -3.84 21.96 -5.29
C PHE A 211 -2.46 22.50 -4.86
N PRO A 212 -1.67 21.79 -4.00
CA PRO A 212 -0.32 22.21 -3.72
C PRO A 212 0.53 22.30 -4.99
N THR A 213 0.44 21.34 -5.91
CA THR A 213 1.18 21.35 -7.19
C THR A 213 0.88 22.59 -8.04
N GLU A 214 -0.37 23.01 -8.12
CA GLU A 214 -0.76 24.23 -8.82
C GLU A 214 -0.11 25.47 -8.19
N VAL A 215 -0.12 25.55 -6.85
CA VAL A 215 0.56 26.64 -6.12
C VAL A 215 2.06 26.63 -6.40
N GLN A 216 2.69 25.45 -6.46
CA GLN A 216 4.10 25.31 -6.81
C GLN A 216 4.39 25.90 -8.19
N ALA A 217 3.58 25.51 -9.19
CA ALA A 217 3.71 25.98 -10.56
C ALA A 217 3.56 27.51 -10.66
N ARG A 218 2.57 28.11 -9.97
CA ARG A 218 2.36 29.56 -9.95
C ARG A 218 3.56 30.31 -9.36
N VAL A 219 4.10 29.83 -8.24
CA VAL A 219 5.29 30.43 -7.61
C VAL A 219 6.51 30.32 -8.50
N ALA A 220 6.78 29.13 -9.05
CA ALA A 220 7.91 28.91 -9.95
C ALA A 220 7.82 29.79 -11.20
N ALA A 221 6.66 29.83 -11.86
CA ALA A 221 6.44 30.64 -13.05
C ALA A 221 6.66 32.13 -12.79
N ALA A 222 6.12 32.66 -11.68
CA ALA A 222 6.32 34.05 -11.30
C ALA A 222 7.81 34.39 -11.08
N ASN A 223 8.54 33.50 -10.40
CA ASN A 223 9.97 33.68 -10.11
C ASN A 223 10.86 33.54 -11.35
N ILE A 224 10.50 32.66 -12.29
CA ILE A 224 11.16 32.55 -13.59
C ILE A 224 10.96 33.85 -14.38
N ALA A 225 9.72 34.34 -14.46
CA ALA A 225 9.39 35.55 -15.20
C ALA A 225 10.12 36.79 -14.63
N ALA A 226 10.16 36.93 -13.31
CA ALA A 226 10.92 37.99 -12.64
C ALA A 226 12.41 37.95 -13.02
N ARG A 227 13.02 36.78 -12.97
CA ARG A 227 14.45 36.62 -13.30
C ARG A 227 14.75 36.94 -14.78
N ILE A 228 13.86 36.57 -15.71
CA ILE A 228 14.00 36.92 -17.13
C ILE A 228 13.99 38.45 -17.32
N ARG A 229 13.21 39.18 -16.53
CA ARG A 229 13.14 40.65 -16.55
C ARG A 229 14.23 41.35 -15.74
N GLY A 230 15.14 40.61 -15.11
CA GLY A 230 16.16 41.17 -14.21
C GLY A 230 15.60 41.64 -12.86
N GLU A 231 14.38 41.22 -12.50
CA GLU A 231 13.72 41.55 -11.23
C GLU A 231 14.12 40.57 -10.11
N GLN A 232 13.98 41.02 -8.86
CA GLN A 232 14.14 40.14 -7.70
C GLN A 232 13.00 39.11 -7.58
N GLN A 233 13.35 37.91 -7.12
CA GLN A 233 12.39 36.84 -6.87
C GLN A 233 11.75 37.06 -5.50
N THR A 234 10.43 37.23 -5.46
CA THR A 234 9.72 37.60 -4.23
C THR A 234 8.67 36.58 -3.81
N ARG A 235 8.41 35.54 -4.61
CA ARG A 235 7.37 34.55 -4.31
C ARG A 235 7.98 33.33 -3.66
N HIS A 236 7.50 33.02 -2.45
CA HIS A 236 7.93 31.85 -1.68
C HIS A 236 6.72 31.11 -1.13
N LYS A 237 6.75 29.78 -1.20
CA LYS A 237 5.78 28.94 -0.53
C LYS A 237 6.40 27.61 -0.16
N GLU A 238 6.73 27.42 1.11
CA GLU A 238 7.10 26.08 1.59
C GLU A 238 5.90 25.13 1.40
N LEU A 239 6.16 23.90 0.97
CA LEU A 239 5.15 22.86 0.89
C LEU A 239 4.77 22.43 2.33
N ARG A 240 3.84 23.19 2.92
CA ARG A 240 3.34 23.12 4.31
C ARG A 240 4.01 22.06 5.20
N ARG A 241 4.90 22.51 6.09
CA ARG A 241 5.01 21.95 7.45
C ARG A 241 3.69 22.19 8.18
N HIS A 242 2.74 21.25 8.18
CA HIS A 242 1.53 21.46 8.99
C HIS A 242 1.86 21.27 10.49
N PRO A 243 1.79 22.32 11.33
CA PRO A 243 2.24 22.22 12.73
C PRO A 243 1.32 21.35 13.60
N ARG A 244 0.07 21.12 13.17
CA ARG A 244 -0.91 20.34 13.93
C ARG A 244 -0.63 18.83 13.91
N HIS A 245 0.00 18.30 12.84
CA HIS A 245 0.30 16.87 12.73
C HIS A 245 1.53 16.46 13.55
N LEU A 246 2.45 17.38 13.85
CA LEU A 246 3.60 17.12 14.74
C LEU A 246 3.19 16.79 16.18
N ARG A 247 2.12 17.41 16.70
CA ARG A 247 1.61 17.11 18.05
C ARG A 247 0.90 15.76 18.14
N HIS A 248 0.24 15.33 17.07
CA HIS A 248 -0.42 14.02 17.02
C HIS A 248 0.55 12.87 16.75
N GLY A 249 1.50 13.04 15.82
CA GLY A 249 2.54 12.03 15.54
C GLY A 249 3.39 11.71 16.78
N ARG A 250 3.83 12.75 17.53
CA ARG A 250 4.55 12.55 18.80
C ARG A 250 3.71 11.87 19.89
N ARG A 251 2.39 12.07 19.90
CA ARG A 251 1.48 11.41 20.86
C ARG A 251 1.21 9.95 20.47
N GLN A 252 1.09 9.64 19.19
CA GLN A 252 0.88 8.27 18.71
C GLN A 252 2.15 7.41 18.82
N GLN A 253 3.32 7.96 18.49
CA GLN A 253 4.62 7.27 18.70
C GLN A 253 4.80 6.88 20.18
N ARG A 254 4.53 7.82 21.10
CA ARG A 254 4.58 7.54 22.54
C ARG A 254 3.61 6.44 22.98
N ARG A 255 2.41 6.36 22.39
CA ARG A 255 1.45 5.29 22.70
C ARG A 255 1.91 3.93 22.19
N HIS A 256 2.54 3.89 21.01
CA HIS A 256 3.10 2.66 20.45
C HIS A 256 4.30 2.16 21.25
N ASP A 257 5.24 3.05 21.60
CA ASP A 257 6.39 2.71 22.47
C ASP A 257 5.93 2.24 23.86
N SER A 258 4.86 2.84 24.40
CA SER A 258 4.24 2.40 25.66
C SER A 258 3.66 0.99 25.56
N SER A 259 3.04 0.65 24.42
CA SER A 259 2.46 -0.68 24.18
C SER A 259 3.52 -1.77 24.01
N LEU A 260 4.63 -1.47 23.33
CA LEU A 260 5.79 -2.36 23.20
C LEU A 260 6.51 -2.57 24.55
N THR A 261 6.60 -1.50 25.35
CA THR A 261 7.15 -1.58 26.71
C THR A 261 6.24 -2.40 27.65
N ALA A 262 4.91 -2.27 27.51
CA ALA A 262 3.95 -3.07 28.27
C ALA A 262 3.97 -4.56 27.86
N CYS A 263 4.13 -4.84 26.56
CA CYS A 263 4.25 -6.21 26.04
C CYS A 263 5.55 -6.88 26.54
N SER A 264 6.69 -6.17 26.49
CA SER A 264 7.96 -6.68 27.02
C SER A 264 7.99 -6.86 28.54
N ARG A 265 7.23 -6.04 29.30
CA ARG A 265 7.03 -6.25 30.75
C ARG A 265 6.18 -7.48 31.06
N ARG A 266 5.12 -7.73 30.28
CA ARG A 266 4.28 -8.93 30.41
C ARG A 266 5.06 -10.20 30.05
N ALA A 267 5.91 -10.16 29.02
CA ALA A 267 6.79 -11.27 28.69
C ALA A 267 7.79 -11.58 29.81
N ARG A 268 8.38 -10.55 30.45
CA ARG A 268 9.29 -10.74 31.60
C ARG A 268 8.57 -11.26 32.86
N GLN A 269 7.32 -10.88 33.10
CA GLN A 269 6.52 -11.40 34.22
C GLN A 269 6.03 -12.83 33.99
N ALA A 270 5.82 -13.24 32.73
CA ALA A 270 5.50 -14.63 32.40
C ALA A 270 6.70 -15.57 32.58
N CYS A 271 7.93 -15.08 32.39
CA CYS A 271 9.17 -15.85 32.60
C CYS A 271 9.60 -15.98 34.08
N SER A 272 8.98 -15.27 35.03
CA SER A 272 9.43 -15.21 36.43
C SER A 272 8.50 -15.85 37.45
N SER A 273 7.54 -16.68 37.03
CA SER A 273 6.67 -17.42 37.96
C SER A 273 7.30 -18.78 38.35
N PRO A 274 7.50 -19.10 39.65
CA PRO A 274 8.06 -20.38 40.07
C PRO A 274 7.02 -21.51 39.98
N ASP A 275 7.46 -22.61 39.39
CA ASP A 275 6.71 -23.82 39.08
C ASP A 275 6.24 -24.58 40.36
N ARG A 276 4.94 -24.82 40.48
CA ARG A 276 4.36 -25.66 41.54
C ARG A 276 4.39 -27.13 41.10
N ARG A 277 5.35 -27.86 41.67
CA ARG A 277 5.51 -29.31 41.72
C ARG A 277 4.22 -30.11 41.46
N ARG A 278 4.21 -30.91 40.40
CA ARG A 278 3.41 -32.13 40.28
C ARG A 278 4.36 -33.32 40.10
N THR A 279 4.28 -34.26 41.02
CA THR A 279 4.94 -35.57 40.97
C THR A 279 4.35 -36.46 39.88
N PRO A 280 5.15 -37.31 39.20
CA PRO A 280 4.63 -38.27 38.23
C PRO A 280 4.31 -39.62 38.91
N PRO A 281 3.32 -40.39 38.43
CA PRO A 281 3.23 -41.79 38.81
C PRO A 281 4.07 -42.68 37.87
N SER A 282 4.57 -43.75 38.46
CA SER A 282 5.43 -44.79 37.91
C SER A 282 4.73 -45.67 36.87
N SER A 283 5.50 -46.09 35.86
CA SER A 283 5.17 -47.16 34.91
C SER A 283 5.68 -48.52 35.41
N PRO A 284 5.00 -49.63 35.09
CA PRO A 284 5.66 -50.91 34.90
C PRO A 284 5.59 -51.38 33.44
N SER A 285 6.64 -52.11 33.07
CA SER A 285 6.92 -52.73 31.78
C SER A 285 6.00 -53.91 31.46
N ARG A 286 5.74 -54.14 30.16
CA ARG A 286 5.76 -55.47 29.52
C ARG A 286 5.69 -55.39 28.00
N SER A 287 6.38 -56.34 27.39
CA SER A 287 6.66 -56.60 25.98
C SER A 287 5.54 -57.33 25.24
N THR A 288 5.54 -57.23 23.89
CA THR A 288 5.15 -58.19 22.80
C THR A 288 4.55 -57.39 21.62
N SER A 289 5.27 -57.18 20.52
CA SER A 289 5.51 -58.04 19.33
C SER A 289 4.46 -57.92 18.22
N CYS A 290 4.99 -57.71 17.00
CA CYS A 290 4.48 -58.08 15.66
C CYS A 290 3.44 -57.20 14.93
N GLY A 291 3.79 -56.90 13.66
CA GLY A 291 2.83 -56.88 12.55
C GLY A 291 2.72 -55.58 11.75
N ARG A 292 3.30 -55.55 10.54
CA ARG A 292 3.15 -54.52 9.49
C ARG A 292 2.63 -55.24 8.21
N PRO A 293 2.35 -54.58 7.07
CA PRO A 293 1.09 -53.94 6.62
C PRO A 293 0.54 -54.52 5.28
N ALA A 294 -0.61 -54.03 4.75
CA ALA A 294 -1.00 -54.20 3.32
C ALA A 294 -2.03 -53.12 2.86
N ARG A 295 -1.69 -52.30 1.84
CA ARG A 295 -2.14 -52.27 0.39
C ARG A 295 -3.54 -51.67 0.16
N VAL A 296 -3.72 -50.53 -0.54
CA VAL A 296 -3.62 -50.18 -2.00
C VAL A 296 -4.67 -50.86 -2.90
N MET A 297 -5.59 -50.06 -3.50
CA MET A 297 -6.20 -50.12 -4.87
C MET A 297 -6.93 -48.77 -5.09
N SER A 298 -6.60 -47.86 -6.03
CA SER A 298 -6.58 -47.81 -7.52
C SER A 298 -7.94 -47.55 -8.22
N ALA A 299 -8.02 -46.40 -8.93
CA ALA A 299 -8.59 -46.14 -10.28
C ALA A 299 -10.10 -46.41 -10.55
N CYS A 300 -10.87 -45.70 -11.40
CA CYS A 300 -10.84 -44.45 -12.20
C CYS A 300 -12.29 -44.31 -12.82
N PRO A 301 -12.61 -43.52 -13.87
CA PRO A 301 -13.66 -42.48 -13.82
C PRO A 301 -14.84 -42.67 -14.81
N ASP A 302 -15.82 -41.76 -14.80
CA ASP A 302 -16.41 -41.06 -15.97
C ASP A 302 -17.84 -40.56 -15.73
N ARG A 303 -18.09 -39.28 -16.05
CA ARG A 303 -19.03 -38.90 -17.13
C ARG A 303 -19.12 -37.38 -17.30
N ALA A 304 -18.71 -36.95 -18.48
CA ALA A 304 -18.96 -35.65 -19.05
C ALA A 304 -20.43 -35.49 -19.45
N GLY A 305 -20.91 -34.24 -19.44
CA GLY A 305 -22.18 -33.84 -20.02
C GLY A 305 -22.51 -32.39 -19.69
N ARG A 306 -22.05 -31.44 -20.50
CA ARG A 306 -22.59 -30.07 -20.50
C ARG A 306 -22.89 -29.59 -21.91
N LEU A 307 -24.16 -29.21 -22.06
CA LEU A 307 -24.76 -28.56 -23.20
C LEU A 307 -24.19 -27.16 -23.44
N ALA A 308 -24.20 -26.78 -24.71
CA ALA A 308 -23.92 -25.46 -25.24
C ALA A 308 -24.90 -24.38 -24.75
N ALA A 309 -24.39 -23.15 -24.59
CA ALA A 309 -25.21 -21.94 -24.54
C ALA A 309 -24.52 -20.77 -25.27
N ASN A 310 -25.36 -20.04 -26.01
CA ASN A 310 -25.14 -19.03 -27.03
C ASN A 310 -24.84 -17.63 -26.45
N PRO A 311 -23.91 -16.81 -26.99
CA PRO A 311 -23.60 -15.50 -26.45
C PRO A 311 -24.29 -14.36 -27.24
N ARG A 312 -25.24 -13.65 -26.63
CA ARG A 312 -25.62 -12.29 -27.08
C ARG A 312 -26.10 -11.42 -25.92
N LYS A 313 -25.52 -10.21 -25.88
CA LYS A 313 -25.93 -8.95 -25.22
C LYS A 313 -25.38 -8.69 -23.81
N ALA A 314 -24.36 -7.84 -23.74
CA ALA A 314 -24.23 -6.84 -22.69
C ALA A 314 -23.49 -5.60 -23.26
N ILE A 315 -24.21 -4.48 -23.29
CA ILE A 315 -23.68 -3.10 -23.24
C ILE A 315 -23.72 -2.71 -21.76
#